data_AF-A0A7C3WNM5-F1
#
_entry.id   AF-A0A7C3WNM5-F1
#
_cell.length_a   1.000
_cell.length_b   1.000
_cell.length_c   1.000
_cell.angle_alpha   90.00
_cell.angle_beta   90.00
_cell.angle_gamma   90.00
#
_symmetry.space_group_name_H-M   'P 1'
#
loop_
_entity.id
_entity.type
_entity.pdbx_description
1 polymer ?
#
loop_
_entity_poly.entity_id
_entity_poly.type
_entity_poly.pdbx_seq_one_letter_code
_entity_poly.pdbx_strand_id
1 'polypeptide(L)'
;MLIRKMVAFVVVLSMVAALGGCATNGYYDPARSAGAGALGGAATGAAIGSIIGAATGSPATGAWAGAASGAVAGLVGGYLYAEHQNRQRASYAQAQQQYNYSPSQGYVVNISEATVSPATLRAGQQAHLFMTYTILAPQNTPTTVTLYREVRKDGQLVGQPYQTTVNNYPGTYTDQVGYVVPGNALPGTYTVTNRVISSYGTAERVSYFTVM
;
A
#
# COMPACT_ATOMS: atom_id res chain seq x y z
N MET A 1 37.46 -12.69 26.73
CA MET A 1 37.56 -11.27 26.25
C MET A 1 37.61 -11.16 24.72
N LEU A 2 38.26 -12.09 24.00
CA LEU A 2 38.29 -12.09 22.52
C LEU A 2 36.93 -12.31 21.83
N ILE A 3 36.05 -13.16 22.39
CA ILE A 3 34.72 -13.45 21.82
C ILE A 3 33.79 -12.22 21.81
N ARG A 4 33.79 -11.39 22.88
CA ARG A 4 33.03 -10.12 22.91
C ARG A 4 33.53 -9.11 21.86
N LYS A 5 34.85 -9.09 21.60
CA LYS A 5 35.45 -8.24 20.57
C LYS A 5 35.11 -8.74 19.15
N MET A 6 35.05 -10.06 18.92
CA MET A 6 34.62 -10.62 17.64
C MET A 6 33.13 -10.37 17.35
N VAL A 7 32.24 -10.51 18.33
CA VAL A 7 30.81 -10.22 18.15
C VAL A 7 30.60 -8.74 17.84
N ALA A 8 31.27 -7.83 18.55
CA ALA A 8 31.21 -6.40 18.24
C ALA A 8 31.75 -6.09 16.83
N PHE A 9 32.82 -6.76 16.40
CA PHE A 9 33.39 -6.57 15.06
C PHE A 9 32.45 -7.08 13.96
N VAL A 10 31.79 -8.21 14.16
CA VAL A 10 30.80 -8.76 13.20
C VAL A 10 29.55 -7.87 13.12
N VAL A 11 29.07 -7.35 14.25
CA VAL A 11 27.93 -6.42 14.29
C VAL A 11 28.28 -5.10 13.60
N VAL A 12 29.45 -4.52 13.87
CA VAL A 12 29.90 -3.28 13.22
C VAL A 12 30.15 -3.50 11.72
N LEU A 13 30.75 -4.62 11.33
CA LEU A 13 30.99 -4.95 9.91
C LEU A 13 29.68 -5.16 9.15
N SER A 14 28.67 -5.78 9.78
CA SER A 14 27.33 -5.93 9.20
C SER A 14 26.61 -4.58 9.03
N MET A 15 26.85 -3.63 9.93
CA MET A 15 26.27 -2.28 9.90
C MET A 15 26.95 -1.37 8.87
N VAL A 16 28.25 -1.56 8.61
CA VAL A 16 28.98 -0.85 7.54
C VAL A 16 28.61 -1.39 6.15
N ALA A 17 28.34 -2.70 6.02
CA ALA A 17 27.88 -3.29 4.76
C ALA A 17 26.49 -2.76 4.33
N ALA A 18 25.65 -2.35 5.28
CA ALA A 18 24.34 -1.74 5.01
C ALA A 18 24.42 -0.30 4.46
N LEU A 19 25.55 0.40 4.65
CA LEU A 19 25.73 1.80 4.23
C LEU A 19 26.39 1.93 2.84
N GLY A 20 26.92 0.84 2.28
CA GLY A 20 27.60 0.82 0.97
C GLY A 20 26.68 0.65 -0.26
N GLY A 21 25.35 0.64 -0.08
CA GLY A 21 24.37 0.39 -1.16
C GLY A 21 24.05 1.59 -2.07
N CYS A 22 24.71 2.73 -1.89
CA CYS A 22 24.44 3.95 -2.64
C CYS A 22 25.46 4.14 -3.79
N ALA A 23 25.26 3.45 -4.92
CA ALA A 23 25.72 3.88 -6.24
C ALA A 23 25.01 3.06 -7.32
N THR A 24 23.97 3.64 -7.92
CA THR A 24 23.32 3.07 -9.11
C THR A 24 24.19 3.39 -10.33
N ASN A 25 24.92 2.41 -10.84
CA ASN A 25 25.63 2.49 -12.12
C ASN A 25 24.95 1.55 -13.11
N GLY A 26 24.09 2.12 -13.97
CA GLY A 26 23.91 1.87 -15.40
C GLY A 26 23.80 0.46 -16.01
N TYR A 27 23.86 -0.65 -15.25
CA TYR A 27 23.75 -2.00 -15.79
C TYR A 27 22.44 -2.64 -15.33
N TYR A 28 21.55 -2.94 -16.29
CA TYR A 28 20.33 -3.71 -16.05
C TYR A 28 20.69 -5.17 -15.78
N ASP A 29 20.88 -5.51 -14.51
CA ASP A 29 21.05 -6.87 -14.02
C ASP A 29 19.72 -7.32 -13.38
N PRO A 30 19.03 -8.32 -13.95
CA PRO A 30 17.77 -8.84 -13.43
C PRO A 30 17.87 -9.33 -11.98
N ALA A 31 19.01 -9.91 -11.59
CA ALA A 31 19.20 -10.48 -10.25
C ALA A 31 19.37 -9.37 -9.19
N ARG A 32 20.06 -8.27 -9.53
CA ARG A 32 20.18 -7.10 -8.64
C ARG A 32 18.86 -6.33 -8.52
N SER A 33 18.10 -6.25 -9.60
CA SER A 33 16.79 -5.59 -9.63
C SER A 33 15.75 -6.35 -8.82
N ALA A 34 15.75 -7.68 -8.91
CA ALA A 34 14.93 -8.56 -8.08
C ALA A 34 15.34 -8.45 -6.60
N GLY A 35 16.63 -8.44 -6.28
CA GLY A 35 17.12 -8.24 -4.90
C GLY A 35 16.73 -6.89 -4.30
N ALA A 36 16.85 -5.80 -5.07
CA ALA A 36 16.42 -4.46 -4.64
C ALA A 36 14.90 -4.37 -4.47
N GLY A 37 14.13 -4.98 -5.39
CA GLY A 37 12.68 -5.05 -5.31
C GLY A 37 12.20 -5.85 -4.10
N ALA A 38 12.83 -6.99 -3.81
CA ALA A 38 12.52 -7.83 -2.66
C ALA A 38 12.82 -7.14 -1.33
N LEU A 39 13.97 -6.46 -1.22
CA LEU A 39 14.31 -5.72 0.00
C LEU A 39 13.41 -4.49 0.19
N GLY A 40 13.10 -3.75 -0.87
CA GLY A 40 12.18 -2.61 -0.82
C GLY A 40 10.74 -3.05 -0.51
N GLY A 41 10.30 -4.15 -1.11
CA GLY A 41 9.00 -4.75 -0.86
C GLY A 41 8.89 -5.27 0.57
N ALA A 42 9.93 -5.92 1.09
CA ALA A 42 9.98 -6.37 2.49
C ALA A 42 9.93 -5.22 3.48
N ALA A 43 10.69 -4.14 3.24
CA ALA A 43 10.69 -2.97 4.11
C ALA A 43 9.31 -2.27 4.12
N THR A 44 8.71 -2.11 2.94
CA THR A 44 7.39 -1.49 2.78
C THR A 44 6.30 -2.35 3.40
N GLY A 45 6.33 -3.64 3.12
CA GLY A 45 5.44 -4.63 3.70
C GLY A 45 5.56 -4.68 5.22
N ALA A 46 6.78 -4.60 5.78
CA ALA A 46 7.00 -4.56 7.23
C ALA A 46 6.37 -3.33 7.88
N ALA A 47 6.54 -2.15 7.28
CA ALA A 47 5.95 -0.93 7.79
C ALA A 47 4.42 -1.01 7.80
N ILE A 48 3.81 -1.47 6.71
CA ILE A 48 2.35 -1.65 6.58
C ILE A 48 1.83 -2.67 7.57
N GLY A 49 2.47 -3.82 7.57
CA GLY A 49 2.20 -4.92 8.46
C GLY A 49 2.23 -4.45 9.91
N SER A 50 3.18 -3.60 10.28
CA SER A 50 3.27 -3.05 11.63
C SER A 50 2.09 -2.16 12.01
N ILE A 51 1.57 -1.37 11.06
CA ILE A 51 0.43 -0.46 11.27
C ILE A 51 -0.87 -1.26 11.37
N ILE A 52 -1.10 -2.22 10.46
CA ILE A 52 -2.28 -3.10 10.48
C ILE A 52 -2.23 -4.00 11.73
N GLY A 53 -1.05 -4.52 12.04
CA GLY A 53 -0.78 -5.26 13.26
C GLY A 53 -1.07 -4.41 14.49
N ALA A 54 -0.66 -3.14 14.53
CA ALA A 54 -0.97 -2.25 15.65
C ALA A 54 -2.49 -2.07 15.85
N ALA A 55 -3.25 -1.89 14.76
CA ALA A 55 -4.70 -1.77 14.80
C ALA A 55 -5.40 -3.06 15.29
N THR A 56 -4.75 -4.22 15.16
CA THR A 56 -5.24 -5.53 15.59
C THR A 56 -4.58 -6.04 16.87
N GLY A 57 -3.75 -5.21 17.53
CA GLY A 57 -3.08 -5.54 18.80
C GLY A 57 -1.79 -6.36 18.67
N SER A 58 -1.24 -6.55 17.47
CA SER A 58 0.00 -7.31 17.20
C SER A 58 0.86 -6.68 16.08
N PRO A 59 1.47 -5.50 16.33
CA PRO A 59 2.30 -4.79 15.34
C PRO A 59 3.49 -5.61 14.83
N ALA A 60 4.20 -6.32 15.71
CA ALA A 60 5.35 -7.12 15.29
C ALA A 60 4.93 -8.25 14.33
N THR A 61 3.86 -8.98 14.66
CA THR A 61 3.34 -10.07 13.82
C THR A 61 2.88 -9.58 12.46
N GLY A 62 2.17 -8.45 12.46
CA GLY A 62 1.76 -7.81 11.22
C GLY A 62 2.99 -7.39 10.40
N ALA A 63 4.01 -6.80 11.03
CA ALA A 63 5.25 -6.39 10.34
C ALA A 63 5.96 -7.57 9.68
N TRP A 64 6.11 -8.70 10.38
CA TRP A 64 6.74 -9.89 9.81
C TRP A 64 5.93 -10.47 8.63
N ALA A 65 4.61 -10.57 8.77
CA ALA A 65 3.74 -11.06 7.70
C ALA A 65 3.75 -10.12 6.49
N GLY A 66 3.74 -8.81 6.73
CA GLY A 66 3.85 -7.79 5.71
C GLY A 66 5.21 -7.81 5.01
N ALA A 67 6.31 -7.98 5.76
CA ALA A 67 7.65 -8.08 5.20
C ALA A 67 7.81 -9.28 4.28
N ALA A 68 7.31 -10.45 4.69
CA ALA A 68 7.40 -11.66 3.90
C ALA A 68 6.59 -11.57 2.60
N SER A 69 5.37 -11.02 2.67
CA SER A 69 4.52 -10.82 1.50
C SER A 69 5.06 -9.74 0.54
N GLY A 70 5.60 -8.65 1.10
CA GLY A 70 6.24 -7.59 0.32
C GLY A 70 7.53 -8.04 -0.37
N ALA A 71 8.34 -8.91 0.25
CA ALA A 71 9.55 -9.49 -0.35
C ALA A 71 9.26 -10.25 -1.65
N VAL A 72 8.22 -11.09 -1.65
CA VAL A 72 7.85 -11.91 -2.81
C VAL A 72 7.37 -11.04 -3.97
N ALA A 73 6.54 -10.03 -3.68
CA ALA A 73 6.07 -9.06 -4.68
C ALA A 73 7.20 -8.28 -5.34
N GLY A 74 8.25 -8.00 -4.58
CA GLY A 74 9.44 -7.31 -5.06
C GLY A 74 10.24 -8.06 -6.13
N LEU A 75 10.12 -9.39 -6.19
CA LEU A 75 10.88 -10.24 -7.12
C LEU A 75 10.25 -10.34 -8.53
N VAL A 76 8.93 -10.13 -8.67
CA VAL A 76 8.17 -10.50 -9.89
C VAL A 76 8.17 -9.41 -10.98
N GLY A 77 8.62 -8.20 -10.65
CA GLY A 77 8.63 -7.07 -11.59
C GLY A 77 8.48 -5.80 -10.78
N GLY A 78 9.57 -5.06 -10.68
CA GLY A 78 9.57 -3.78 -9.97
C GLY A 78 8.67 -2.77 -10.67
N TYR A 79 7.94 -2.03 -9.83
CA TYR A 79 7.37 -0.69 -10.09
C TYR A 79 6.11 -0.64 -11.01
N LEU A 80 5.25 0.39 -11.06
CA LEU A 80 5.33 1.82 -10.72
C LEU A 80 3.91 2.33 -10.38
N TYR A 81 3.70 2.80 -9.16
CA TYR A 81 2.64 3.80 -8.96
C TYR A 81 3.21 5.15 -9.36
N ALA A 82 2.62 5.79 -10.38
CA ALA A 82 3.24 6.95 -11.03
C ALA A 82 2.62 8.29 -10.62
N GLU A 83 1.34 8.31 -10.29
CA GLU A 83 0.57 9.51 -9.99
C GLU A 83 -0.38 9.19 -8.84
N HIS A 84 -0.45 10.05 -7.83
CA HIS A 84 -1.40 9.94 -6.73
C HIS A 84 -2.12 11.26 -6.53
N GLN A 85 -3.45 11.22 -6.50
CA GLN A 85 -4.29 12.38 -6.28
C GLN A 85 -5.41 12.05 -5.31
N ASN A 86 -5.53 12.82 -4.25
CA ASN A 86 -6.61 12.70 -3.28
C ASN A 86 -7.43 14.00 -3.29
N ARG A 87 -8.67 13.94 -3.79
CA ARG A 87 -9.53 15.12 -3.96
C ARG A 87 -10.77 15.03 -3.10
N GLN A 88 -11.12 16.11 -2.41
CA GLN A 88 -12.36 16.17 -1.65
C GLN A 88 -13.57 16.21 -2.60
N ARG A 89 -14.54 15.32 -2.36
CA ARG A 89 -15.80 15.22 -3.11
C ARG A 89 -17.00 15.75 -2.34
N ALA A 90 -17.02 15.55 -1.02
CA ALA A 90 -18.05 16.09 -0.14
C ALA A 90 -17.41 16.58 1.16
N SER A 91 -17.90 17.72 1.66
CA SER A 91 -17.49 18.23 2.97
C SER A 91 -18.05 17.36 4.09
N TYR A 92 -17.57 17.59 5.32
CA TYR A 92 -18.07 16.88 6.49
C TYR A 92 -19.60 16.96 6.61
N ALA A 93 -20.18 18.17 6.54
CA ALA A 93 -21.62 18.38 6.68
C ALA A 93 -22.44 17.63 5.60
N GLN A 94 -21.95 17.62 4.35
CA GLN A 94 -22.59 16.87 3.25
C GLN A 94 -22.52 15.36 3.49
N ALA A 95 -21.36 14.86 3.91
CA ALA A 95 -21.18 13.45 4.24
C ALA A 95 -22.05 13.03 5.44
N GLN A 96 -22.21 13.88 6.46
CA GLN A 96 -23.09 13.59 7.60
C GLN A 96 -24.55 13.36 7.17
N GLN A 97 -25.06 14.21 6.27
CA GLN A 97 -26.40 14.08 5.72
C GLN A 97 -26.54 12.82 4.87
N GLN A 98 -25.58 12.57 3.97
CA GLN A 98 -25.61 11.40 3.08
C GLN A 98 -25.62 10.07 3.84
N TYR A 99 -24.87 9.99 4.94
CA TYR A 99 -24.74 8.78 5.75
C TYR A 99 -25.63 8.75 6.99
N ASN A 100 -26.50 9.75 7.19
CA ASN A 100 -27.32 9.91 8.40
C ASN A 100 -26.51 9.76 9.69
N TYR A 101 -25.33 10.37 9.70
CA TYR A 101 -24.35 10.20 10.75
C TYR A 101 -24.59 11.14 11.93
N SER A 102 -24.46 10.59 13.14
CA SER A 102 -24.46 11.34 14.40
C SER A 102 -23.11 11.17 15.10
N PRO A 103 -22.52 12.21 15.73
CA PRO A 103 -21.28 12.09 16.50
C PRO A 103 -21.27 10.98 17.56
N SER A 104 -22.44 10.59 18.08
CA SER A 104 -22.60 9.48 19.02
C SER A 104 -22.27 8.10 18.44
N GLN A 105 -22.24 7.96 17.11
CA GLN A 105 -21.85 6.72 16.42
C GLN A 105 -20.35 6.46 16.45
N GLY A 106 -19.54 7.44 16.87
CA GLY A 106 -18.08 7.32 16.89
C GLY A 106 -17.47 7.49 15.50
N TYR A 107 -16.36 6.82 15.24
CA TYR A 107 -15.67 6.95 13.96
C TYR A 107 -16.26 6.00 12.93
N VAL A 108 -16.48 6.50 11.71
CA VAL A 108 -16.92 5.69 10.57
C VAL A 108 -15.93 5.88 9.44
N VAL A 109 -15.47 4.75 8.90
CA VAL A 109 -14.69 4.70 7.66
C VAL A 109 -15.44 3.80 6.70
N ASN A 110 -15.66 4.27 5.47
CA ASN A 110 -16.36 3.51 4.44
C ASN A 110 -15.73 3.72 3.07
N ILE A 111 -15.79 2.70 2.21
CA ILE A 111 -15.45 2.79 0.79
C ILE A 111 -16.73 2.55 -0.01
N SER A 112 -17.26 3.61 -0.61
CA SER A 112 -18.50 3.55 -1.39
C SER A 112 -18.26 3.01 -2.81
N GLU A 113 -17.09 3.31 -3.38
CA GLU A 113 -16.75 2.94 -4.76
C GLU A 113 -15.26 2.59 -4.90
N ALA A 114 -14.98 1.58 -5.71
CA ALA A 114 -13.63 1.24 -6.15
C ALA A 114 -13.69 0.72 -7.59
N THR A 115 -12.90 1.28 -8.49
CA THR A 115 -12.91 0.94 -9.92
C THR A 115 -11.51 1.00 -10.54
N VAL A 116 -11.37 0.38 -11.71
CA VAL A 116 -10.14 0.41 -12.52
C VAL A 116 -10.50 0.89 -13.92
N SER A 117 -9.76 1.87 -14.44
CA SER A 117 -10.01 2.44 -15.76
C SER A 117 -8.70 2.59 -16.56
N PRO A 118 -8.60 2.01 -17.77
CA PRO A 118 -9.57 1.08 -18.35
C PRO A 118 -9.59 -0.27 -17.61
N ALA A 119 -10.72 -0.97 -17.64
CA ALA A 119 -10.89 -2.27 -16.98
C ALA A 119 -10.32 -3.45 -17.80
N THR A 120 -9.93 -3.22 -19.05
CA THR A 120 -9.25 -4.19 -19.91
C THR A 120 -7.92 -3.61 -20.35
N LEU A 121 -6.83 -4.32 -20.08
CA LEU A 121 -5.46 -3.86 -20.23
C LEU A 121 -4.61 -4.91 -20.96
N ARG A 122 -3.49 -4.48 -21.50
CA ARG A 122 -2.38 -5.37 -21.91
C ARG A 122 -1.23 -5.26 -20.91
N ALA A 123 -0.34 -6.24 -20.92
CA ALA A 123 0.92 -6.15 -20.20
C ALA A 123 1.68 -4.86 -20.59
N GLY A 124 2.22 -4.15 -19.60
CA GLY A 124 2.89 -2.85 -19.79
C GLY A 124 1.96 -1.63 -19.90
N GLN A 125 0.63 -1.82 -20.00
CA GLN A 125 -0.32 -0.71 -20.10
C GLN A 125 -0.59 -0.09 -18.72
N GLN A 126 -0.85 1.21 -18.70
CA GLN A 126 -1.27 1.94 -17.50
C GLN A 126 -2.79 1.94 -17.34
N ALA A 127 -3.24 1.81 -16.10
CA ALA A 127 -4.59 2.09 -15.64
C ALA A 127 -4.59 3.11 -14.50
N HIS A 128 -5.73 3.75 -14.29
CA HIS A 128 -6.02 4.48 -13.08
C HIS A 128 -6.92 3.63 -12.20
N LEU A 129 -6.47 3.42 -10.96
CA LEU A 129 -7.27 2.83 -9.92
C LEU A 129 -7.99 3.99 -9.22
N PHE A 130 -9.29 3.89 -9.00
CA PHE A 130 -10.09 4.88 -8.28
C PHE A 130 -10.68 4.29 -7.02
N MET A 131 -10.70 5.07 -5.96
CA MET A 131 -11.37 4.73 -4.70
C MET A 131 -12.09 5.96 -4.16
N THR A 132 -13.39 5.85 -3.91
CA THR A 132 -14.14 6.87 -3.17
C THR A 132 -14.40 6.37 -1.76
N TYR A 133 -13.88 7.11 -0.79
CA TYR A 133 -13.97 6.77 0.63
C TYR A 133 -14.50 7.94 1.45
N THR A 134 -15.13 7.62 2.57
CA THR A 134 -15.69 8.57 3.51
C THR A 134 -15.10 8.34 4.89
N ILE A 135 -14.72 9.44 5.55
CA ILE A 135 -14.31 9.48 6.96
C ILE A 135 -15.32 10.34 7.70
N LEU A 136 -15.93 9.80 8.75
CA LEU A 136 -16.74 10.56 9.70
C LEU A 136 -16.16 10.34 11.10
N ALA A 137 -16.12 11.41 11.89
CA ALA A 137 -15.54 11.41 13.23
C ALA A 137 -16.37 12.33 14.13
N PRO A 138 -16.38 12.15 15.46
CA PRO A 138 -17.18 13.01 16.34
C PRO A 138 -16.80 14.49 16.28
N GLN A 139 -15.51 14.77 16.05
CA GLN A 139 -14.97 16.12 15.86
C GLN A 139 -14.53 16.33 14.41
N ASN A 140 -14.78 17.54 13.88
CA ASN A 140 -14.33 17.96 12.55
C ASN A 140 -12.86 18.43 12.58
N THR A 141 -11.96 17.52 12.94
CA THR A 141 -10.50 17.76 13.00
C THR A 141 -9.78 16.83 12.05
N PRO A 142 -8.65 17.26 11.44
CA PRO A 142 -7.91 16.40 10.52
C PRO A 142 -7.56 15.05 11.14
N THR A 143 -7.80 13.98 10.39
CA THR A 143 -7.51 12.61 10.78
C THR A 143 -6.55 12.00 9.76
N THR A 144 -5.44 11.45 10.25
CA THR A 144 -4.51 10.69 9.43
C THR A 144 -5.14 9.35 9.07
N VAL A 145 -5.23 9.06 7.77
CA VAL A 145 -5.60 7.75 7.26
C VAL A 145 -4.53 7.22 6.33
N THR A 146 -4.33 5.90 6.36
CA THR A 146 -3.52 5.18 5.41
C THR A 146 -4.42 4.65 4.30
N LEU A 147 -4.10 4.99 3.07
CA LEU A 147 -4.71 4.42 1.87
C LEU A 147 -3.79 3.31 1.37
N TYR A 148 -4.36 2.14 1.09
CA TYR A 148 -3.62 0.95 0.68
C TYR A 148 -4.29 0.29 -0.52
N ARG A 149 -3.50 -0.13 -1.50
CA ARG A 149 -3.98 -0.92 -2.64
C ARG A 149 -3.03 -2.04 -2.98
N GLU A 150 -3.56 -3.23 -3.21
CA GLU A 150 -2.78 -4.37 -3.70
C GLU A 150 -3.47 -4.97 -4.91
N VAL A 151 -2.66 -5.40 -5.88
CA VAL A 151 -3.13 -6.09 -7.07
C VAL A 151 -2.74 -7.56 -6.97
N ARG A 152 -3.68 -8.47 -7.24
CA ARG A 152 -3.43 -9.91 -7.23
C ARG A 152 -3.94 -10.60 -8.49
N LYS A 153 -3.25 -11.68 -8.88
CA LYS A 153 -3.70 -12.66 -9.88
C LYS A 153 -3.75 -14.02 -9.21
N ASP A 154 -4.91 -14.67 -9.23
CA ASP A 154 -5.13 -15.99 -8.60
C ASP A 154 -4.65 -16.03 -7.13
N GLY A 155 -4.87 -14.94 -6.39
CA GLY A 155 -4.43 -14.79 -5.00
C GLY A 155 -2.95 -14.44 -4.80
N GLN A 156 -2.12 -14.52 -5.84
CA GLN A 156 -0.71 -14.12 -5.80
C GLN A 156 -0.57 -12.61 -5.99
N LEU A 157 0.29 -11.99 -5.20
CA LEU A 157 0.55 -10.55 -5.27
C LEU A 157 1.30 -10.18 -6.55
N VAL A 158 0.81 -9.15 -7.24
CA VAL A 158 1.33 -8.68 -8.54
C VAL A 158 1.96 -7.31 -8.33
N GLY A 159 3.29 -7.32 -8.19
CA GLY A 159 4.05 -6.11 -7.85
C GLY A 159 3.86 -5.67 -6.40
N GLN A 160 4.47 -4.56 -6.03
CA GLN A 160 4.36 -4.02 -4.67
C GLN A 160 2.98 -3.37 -4.45
N PRO A 161 2.41 -3.47 -3.23
CA PRO A 161 1.23 -2.69 -2.88
C PRO A 161 1.51 -1.19 -2.90
N TYR A 162 0.50 -0.39 -3.27
CA TYR A 162 0.51 1.05 -3.01
C TYR A 162 0.17 1.32 -1.56
N GLN A 163 0.89 2.26 -0.96
CA GLN A 163 0.50 2.82 0.33
C GLN A 163 0.86 4.30 0.38
N THR A 164 -0.03 5.09 0.96
CA THR A 164 0.25 6.48 1.34
C THR A 164 -0.56 6.89 2.56
N THR A 165 -0.08 7.90 3.28
CA THR A 165 -0.84 8.55 4.35
C THR A 165 -1.38 9.88 3.87
N VAL A 166 -2.66 10.14 4.12
CA VAL A 166 -3.28 11.44 3.88
C VAL A 166 -3.86 11.97 5.19
N ASN A 167 -3.79 13.29 5.37
CA ASN A 167 -4.35 13.97 6.53
C ASN A 167 -5.53 14.83 6.09
N ASN A 168 -6.73 14.31 6.30
CA ASN A 168 -7.96 14.89 5.78
C ASN A 168 -8.91 15.28 6.92
N TYR A 169 -9.65 16.37 6.75
CA TYR A 169 -10.85 16.58 7.55
C TYR A 169 -11.88 15.48 7.26
N PRO A 170 -12.78 15.17 8.20
CA PRO A 170 -13.95 14.34 7.92
C PRO A 170 -14.70 14.81 6.66
N GLY A 171 -15.18 13.86 5.86
CA GLY A 171 -15.78 14.10 4.56
C GLY A 171 -15.57 12.92 3.61
N THR A 172 -16.00 13.10 2.37
CA THR A 172 -15.86 12.10 1.30
C THR A 172 -14.80 12.57 0.31
N TYR A 173 -13.93 11.65 -0.11
CA TYR A 173 -12.79 11.89 -0.97
C TYR A 173 -12.75 10.87 -2.10
N THR A 174 -12.23 11.28 -3.25
CA THR A 174 -11.82 10.37 -4.33
C THR A 174 -10.31 10.35 -4.41
N ASP A 175 -9.75 9.17 -4.17
CA ASP A 175 -8.34 8.85 -4.33
C ASP A 175 -8.10 8.14 -5.66
N GLN A 176 -7.14 8.64 -6.43
CA GLN A 176 -6.72 8.11 -7.72
C GLN A 176 -5.24 7.76 -7.65
N VAL A 177 -4.89 6.54 -8.07
CA VAL A 177 -3.49 6.17 -8.28
C VAL A 177 -3.30 5.56 -9.66
N GLY A 178 -2.26 5.98 -10.38
CA GLY A 178 -1.84 5.34 -11.62
C GLY A 178 -1.12 4.02 -11.34
N TYR A 179 -1.46 2.95 -12.04
CA TYR A 179 -0.87 1.61 -11.93
C TYR A 179 -0.46 1.11 -13.32
N VAL A 180 0.77 0.62 -13.45
CA VAL A 180 1.26 0.00 -14.70
C VAL A 180 1.23 -1.52 -14.55
N VAL A 181 0.53 -2.21 -15.46
CA VAL A 181 0.51 -3.67 -15.51
C VAL A 181 1.92 -4.18 -15.83
N PRO A 182 2.48 -5.15 -15.08
CA PRO A 182 3.79 -5.70 -15.39
C PRO A 182 3.89 -6.22 -16.83
N GLY A 183 5.05 -6.04 -17.47
CA GLY A 183 5.28 -6.49 -18.85
C GLY A 183 5.22 -8.02 -19.03
N ASN A 184 5.37 -8.77 -17.95
CA ASN A 184 5.26 -10.23 -17.87
C ASN A 184 3.92 -10.70 -17.27
N ALA A 185 2.92 -9.82 -17.17
CA ALA A 185 1.61 -10.17 -16.64
C ALA A 185 0.94 -11.26 -17.48
N LEU A 186 0.44 -12.31 -16.81
CA LEU A 186 -0.31 -13.38 -17.45
C LEU A 186 -1.74 -12.90 -17.79
N PRO A 187 -2.33 -13.36 -18.90
CA PRO A 187 -3.72 -13.06 -19.20
C PRO A 187 -4.70 -13.53 -18.10
N GLY A 188 -5.83 -12.82 -17.99
CA GLY A 188 -6.94 -13.17 -17.09
C GLY A 188 -7.33 -12.05 -16.14
N THR A 189 -8.17 -12.40 -15.17
CA THR A 189 -8.73 -11.43 -14.22
C THR A 189 -7.77 -11.17 -13.06
N TYR A 190 -7.59 -9.89 -12.76
CA TYR A 190 -6.83 -9.38 -11.64
C TYR A 190 -7.79 -8.75 -10.62
N THR A 191 -7.49 -8.93 -9.34
CA THR A 191 -8.23 -8.32 -8.24
C THR A 191 -7.42 -7.17 -7.67
N VAL A 192 -8.09 -6.06 -7.36
CA VAL A 192 -7.51 -4.92 -6.66
C VAL A 192 -8.21 -4.79 -5.31
N THR A 193 -7.50 -5.07 -4.22
CA THR A 193 -8.01 -4.83 -2.87
C THR A 193 -7.70 -3.38 -2.50
N ASN A 194 -8.72 -2.60 -2.19
CA ASN A 194 -8.58 -1.20 -1.77
C ASN A 194 -8.95 -1.10 -0.29
N ARG A 195 -8.07 -0.53 0.53
CA ARG A 195 -8.28 -0.39 1.96
C ARG A 195 -8.04 1.03 2.43
N VAL A 196 -8.88 1.47 3.35
CA VAL A 196 -8.67 2.68 4.15
C VAL A 196 -8.49 2.24 5.58
N ILE A 197 -7.42 2.70 6.22
CA ILE A 197 -7.05 2.33 7.59
C ILE A 197 -6.86 3.62 8.38
N SER A 198 -7.57 3.74 9.48
CA SER A 198 -7.36 4.80 10.48
C SER A 198 -7.04 4.15 11.83
N SER A 199 -6.69 4.97 12.83
CA SER A 199 -6.57 4.50 14.21
C SER A 199 -7.89 3.99 14.80
N TYR A 200 -9.02 4.24 14.15
CA TYR A 200 -10.36 3.97 14.67
C TYR A 200 -11.12 2.90 13.90
N GLY A 201 -10.58 2.42 12.78
CA GLY A 201 -11.22 1.37 11.99
C GLY A 201 -10.61 1.20 10.61
N THR A 202 -11.14 0.21 9.88
CA THR A 202 -10.75 -0.08 8.50
C THR A 202 -11.97 -0.34 7.63
N ALA A 203 -11.89 0.07 6.37
CA ALA A 203 -12.82 -0.32 5.33
C ALA A 203 -12.04 -0.96 4.18
N GLU A 204 -12.67 -1.95 3.53
CA GLU A 204 -12.11 -2.63 2.36
C GLU A 204 -13.15 -2.72 1.24
N ARG A 205 -12.70 -2.58 -0.01
CA ARG A 205 -13.50 -2.86 -1.19
C ARG A 205 -12.63 -3.43 -2.31
N VAL A 206 -13.12 -4.48 -2.96
CA VAL A 206 -12.44 -5.12 -4.10
C VAL A 206 -12.97 -4.56 -5.41
N SER A 207 -12.06 -4.28 -6.35
CA SER A 207 -12.35 -4.01 -7.75
C SER A 207 -11.56 -4.96 -8.65
N TYR A 208 -11.85 -4.95 -9.96
CA TYR A 208 -11.29 -5.91 -10.90
C TYR A 208 -10.87 -5.25 -12.20
N PHE A 209 -9.90 -5.85 -12.88
CA PHE A 209 -9.58 -5.60 -14.28
C PHE A 209 -9.13 -6.90 -14.95
N THR A 210 -9.06 -6.91 -16.27
CA THR A 210 -8.63 -8.07 -17.07
C THR A 210 -7.41 -7.71 -17.90
N VAL A 211 -6.41 -8.59 -17.92
CA VAL A 211 -5.29 -8.54 -18.86
C VAL A 211 -5.58 -9.48 -20.02
N MET A 212 -5.41 -8.99 -21.25
CA MET A 212 -5.61 -9.76 -22.49
C MET A 212 -4.37 -9.77 -23.38
#